data_AF-A0AAU2K6U1-F1
#
_entry.id   AF-A0AAU2K6U1-F1
#
_cell.length_a   1.000
_cell.length_b   1.000
_cell.length_c   1.000
_cell.angle_alpha   90.00
_cell.angle_beta   90.00
_cell.angle_gamma   90.00
#
_symmetry.space_group_name_H-M   'P 1'
#
loop_
_entity.id
_entity.type
_entity.pdbx_description
1 polymer ?
#
loop_
_entity_poly.entity_id
_entity_poly.type
_entity_poly.pdbx_seq_one_letter_code
_entity_poly.pdbx_strand_id
1 'polypeptide(L)'
;MEDDQSPTFAQLLDHLFREVHPPSRGPYTYAEVAEGIRKAATGEGRGVTASAIQQLRTGTKRNPTRHTIKALADFFGVPAGYFVDSAAAERTRAEIDLLAAMRDQGVRKVALRANGLSVDSLKMLSTVIEQARKLEGLTTDDSAQDLDLDD
;
A
#
# COMPACT_ATOMS: atom_id res chain seq x y z
N MET A 1 11.16 -21.58 14.07
CA MET A 1 9.97 -20.79 14.39
C MET A 1 10.00 -19.68 13.36
N GLU A 2 9.27 -19.84 12.26
CA GLU A 2 9.15 -18.79 11.25
C GLU A 2 8.35 -17.67 11.90
N ASP A 3 9.05 -16.61 12.30
CA ASP A 3 8.40 -15.37 12.69
C ASP A 3 7.60 -14.88 11.48
N ASP A 4 6.29 -14.81 11.68
CA ASP A 4 5.28 -14.37 10.73
C ASP A 4 5.55 -12.91 10.35
N GLN A 5 6.44 -12.70 9.38
CA GLN A 5 6.77 -11.40 8.78
C GLN A 5 5.61 -10.81 7.95
N SER A 6 4.46 -11.48 7.92
CA SER A 6 3.28 -10.99 7.22
C SER A 6 2.74 -9.74 7.91
N PRO A 7 2.50 -8.65 7.18
CA PRO A 7 1.92 -7.44 7.75
C PRO A 7 0.53 -7.72 8.34
N THR A 8 0.28 -7.16 9.52
CA THR A 8 -1.01 -7.28 10.20
C THR A 8 -2.11 -6.55 9.41
N PHE A 9 -3.38 -6.93 9.63
CA PHE A 9 -4.53 -6.23 9.06
C PHE A 9 -4.49 -4.71 9.33
N ALA A 10 -4.04 -4.31 10.51
CA ALA A 10 -3.91 -2.91 10.90
C ALA A 10 -2.87 -2.18 10.04
N GLN A 11 -1.70 -2.80 9.81
CA GLN A 11 -0.64 -2.25 8.95
C GLN A 11 -1.10 -2.15 7.49
N LEU A 12 -1.76 -3.18 6.98
CA LEU A 12 -2.33 -3.18 5.63
C LEU A 12 -3.40 -2.11 5.46
N LEU A 13 -4.30 -1.96 6.44
CA LEU A 13 -5.31 -0.91 6.39
C LEU A 13 -4.69 0.48 6.50
N ASP A 14 -3.70 0.68 7.37
CA ASP A 14 -2.99 1.95 7.49
C ASP A 14 -2.31 2.36 6.18
N HIS A 15 -1.66 1.40 5.51
CA HIS A 15 -1.05 1.59 4.20
C HIS A 15 -2.05 2.12 3.17
N LEU A 16 -3.23 1.49 3.05
CA LEU A 16 -4.28 1.98 2.15
C LEU A 16 -4.74 3.40 2.50
N PHE A 17 -4.89 3.73 3.78
CA PHE A 17 -5.26 5.09 4.19
C PHE A 17 -4.21 6.12 3.76
N ARG A 18 -2.92 5.77 3.87
CA ARG A 18 -1.82 6.67 3.55
C ARG A 18 -1.64 6.87 2.06
N GLU A 19 -1.73 5.81 1.27
CA GLU A 19 -1.30 5.84 -0.12
C GLU A 19 -2.46 5.89 -1.11
N VAL A 20 -3.63 5.35 -0.76
CA VAL A 20 -4.81 5.26 -1.64
C VAL A 20 -5.81 6.37 -1.34
N HIS A 21 -5.57 7.53 -1.93
CA HIS A 21 -6.47 8.68 -1.87
C HIS A 21 -6.38 9.52 -3.17
N PRO A 22 -7.37 10.40 -3.44
CA PRO A 22 -7.36 11.22 -4.65
C PRO A 22 -6.14 12.15 -4.65
N PRO A 23 -5.54 12.44 -5.83
CA PRO A 23 -4.32 13.23 -5.91
C PRO A 23 -4.48 14.68 -5.48
N SER A 24 -5.71 15.21 -5.48
CA SER A 24 -6.03 16.60 -5.14
C SER A 24 -6.18 16.87 -3.64
N ARG A 25 -6.05 15.85 -2.80
CA ARG A 25 -6.27 15.94 -1.34
C ARG A 25 -5.45 14.91 -0.58
N GLY A 26 -5.38 15.06 0.74
CA GLY A 26 -4.78 14.07 1.63
C GLY A 26 -5.65 12.84 1.88
N PRO A 27 -5.18 11.94 2.77
CA PRO A 27 -5.86 10.71 3.20
C PRO A 27 -7.34 10.86 3.50
N TYR A 28 -8.09 9.77 3.34
CA TYR A 28 -9.48 9.70 3.78
C TYR A 28 -9.59 9.76 5.31
N THR A 29 -10.64 10.39 5.80
CA THR A 29 -11.06 10.26 7.20
C THR A 29 -11.87 8.99 7.39
N TYR A 30 -11.94 8.48 8.63
CA TYR A 30 -12.76 7.30 8.94
C TYR A 30 -14.25 7.49 8.60
N ALA A 31 -14.75 8.72 8.76
CA ALA A 31 -16.12 9.08 8.42
C ALA A 31 -16.38 8.99 6.91
N GLU A 32 -15.44 9.46 6.09
CA GLU A 32 -15.56 9.38 4.63
C GLU A 32 -15.53 7.93 4.12
N VAL A 33 -14.66 7.08 4.69
CA VAL A 33 -14.62 5.66 4.34
C VAL A 33 -15.92 4.97 4.72
N ALA A 34 -16.41 5.17 5.95
CA ALA A 34 -17.68 4.61 6.39
C ALA A 34 -18.86 5.08 5.52
N GLU A 35 -18.87 6.37 5.16
CA GLU A 35 -19.87 6.95 4.27
C GLU A 35 -19.82 6.34 2.87
N GLY A 36 -18.63 6.23 2.29
CA GLY A 36 -18.44 5.66 0.96
C GLY A 36 -18.85 4.20 0.89
N ILE A 37 -18.46 3.40 1.89
CA ILE A 37 -18.89 2.01 2.03
C ILE A 37 -20.42 1.93 2.12
N ARG A 38 -21.05 2.77 2.96
CA ARG A 38 -22.50 2.76 3.14
C ARG A 38 -23.24 3.11 1.85
N LYS A 39 -22.72 4.06 1.06
CA LYS A 39 -23.28 4.47 -0.22
C LYS A 39 -23.14 3.38 -1.30
N ALA A 40 -22.01 2.67 -1.32
CA ALA A 40 -21.75 1.61 -2.28
C ALA A 40 -22.47 0.29 -1.94
N ALA A 41 -22.76 0.04 -0.67
CA ALA A 41 -23.30 -1.23 -0.21
C ALA A 41 -24.81 -1.40 -0.49
N THR A 42 -25.16 -2.51 -1.17
CA THR A 42 -26.55 -2.99 -1.36
C THR A 42 -26.99 -4.02 -0.31
N GLY A 43 -26.41 -3.99 0.90
CA GLY A 43 -26.68 -4.97 1.96
C GLY A 43 -25.92 -4.71 3.27
N GLU A 44 -25.32 -5.76 3.83
CA GLU A 44 -24.65 -5.78 5.15
C GLU A 44 -23.48 -4.77 5.31
N GLY A 45 -23.02 -4.14 4.23
CA GLY A 45 -21.91 -3.16 4.25
C GLY A 45 -22.25 -1.86 4.93
N ARG A 46 -23.55 -1.61 5.10
CA ARG A 46 -24.07 -0.46 5.84
C ARG A 46 -23.68 -0.45 7.32
N GLY A 47 -23.26 -1.61 7.87
CA GLY A 47 -22.85 -1.73 9.26
C GLY A 47 -21.43 -1.27 9.58
N VAL A 48 -20.61 -0.95 8.58
CA VAL A 48 -19.22 -0.51 8.81
C VAL A 48 -19.21 0.95 9.27
N THR A 49 -18.88 1.17 10.55
CA THR A 49 -18.86 2.50 11.17
C THR A 49 -17.44 3.07 11.23
N ALA A 50 -17.32 4.40 11.33
CA ALA A 50 -16.03 5.10 11.47
C ALA A 50 -15.24 4.61 12.70
N SER A 51 -15.92 4.35 13.82
CA SER A 51 -15.29 3.81 15.04
C SER A 51 -14.75 2.39 14.82
N ALA A 52 -15.50 1.53 14.13
CA ALA A 52 -15.01 0.19 13.80
C ALA A 52 -13.77 0.23 12.89
N ILE A 53 -13.74 1.15 11.91
CA ILE A 53 -12.58 1.35 11.03
C ILE A 53 -11.37 1.83 11.83
N GLN A 54 -11.56 2.81 12.72
CA GLN A 54 -10.49 3.29 13.60
C GLN A 54 -9.92 2.13 14.43
N GLN A 55 -10.76 1.34 15.10
CA GLN A 55 -10.33 0.20 15.91
C GLN A 55 -9.56 -0.85 15.10
N LEU A 56 -9.93 -1.06 13.84
CA LEU A 56 -9.23 -1.98 12.94
C LEU A 56 -7.86 -1.41 12.53
N ARG A 57 -7.79 -0.13 12.18
CA ARG A 57 -6.53 0.53 11.77
C ARG A 57 -5.55 0.66 12.92
N THR A 58 -6.02 0.90 14.14
CA THR A 58 -5.17 0.96 15.34
C THR A 58 -4.85 -0.42 15.92
N GLY A 59 -5.42 -1.50 15.36
CA GLY A 59 -5.23 -2.86 15.85
C GLY A 59 -5.97 -3.18 17.17
N THR A 60 -6.78 -2.25 17.71
CA THR A 60 -7.63 -2.50 18.88
C THR A 60 -8.63 -3.63 18.61
N LYS A 61 -9.18 -3.68 17.39
CA LYS A 61 -9.93 -4.82 16.87
C LYS A 61 -9.04 -5.51 15.83
N ARG A 62 -8.75 -6.80 16.04
CA ARG A 62 -7.84 -7.56 15.17
C ARG A 62 -8.55 -8.49 14.17
N ASN A 63 -9.82 -8.84 14.46
CA ASN A 63 -10.57 -9.81 13.67
C ASN A 63 -11.78 -9.14 12.98
N PRO A 64 -11.61 -8.55 11.80
CA PRO A 64 -12.72 -8.05 10.99
C PRO A 64 -13.57 -9.20 10.45
N THR A 65 -14.86 -8.96 10.25
CA THR A 65 -15.72 -9.93 9.56
C THR A 65 -15.34 -9.98 8.07
N ARG A 66 -15.56 -11.11 7.40
CA ARG A 66 -15.37 -11.22 5.92
C ARG A 66 -16.09 -10.12 5.16
N HIS A 67 -17.27 -9.74 5.66
CA HIS A 67 -18.05 -8.64 5.13
C HIS A 67 -17.29 -7.30 5.22
N THR A 68 -16.72 -7.00 6.39
CA THR A 68 -15.95 -5.77 6.61
C THR A 68 -14.69 -5.74 5.74
N ILE A 69 -13.99 -6.87 5.60
CA ILE A 69 -12.81 -7.00 4.73
C ILE A 69 -13.19 -6.65 3.28
N LYS A 70 -14.24 -7.28 2.75
CA LYS A 70 -14.70 -7.02 1.39
C LYS A 70 -15.10 -5.56 1.19
N ALA A 71 -15.86 -4.99 2.12
CA ALA A 71 -16.31 -3.60 2.03
C ALA A 71 -15.15 -2.60 2.02
N LEU A 72 -14.12 -2.83 2.84
CA LEU A 72 -12.90 -2.00 2.84
C LEU A 72 -12.12 -2.17 1.54
N ALA A 73 -11.93 -3.41 1.09
CA ALA A 73 -11.23 -3.70 -0.16
C ALA A 73 -11.90 -3.03 -1.36
N ASP A 74 -13.23 -3.17 -1.48
CA ASP A 74 -14.03 -2.53 -2.53
C ASP A 74 -13.92 -0.99 -2.48
N PHE A 75 -13.93 -0.40 -1.28
CA PHE A 75 -13.82 1.05 -1.12
C PHE A 75 -12.45 1.58 -1.59
N PHE A 76 -11.37 0.90 -1.21
CA PHE A 76 -10.01 1.28 -1.61
C PHE A 76 -9.65 0.79 -3.03
N GLY A 77 -10.52 0.01 -3.67
CA GLY A 77 -10.29 -0.50 -5.02
C GLY A 77 -9.19 -1.57 -5.09
N VAL A 78 -8.96 -2.32 -4.01
CA VAL A 78 -7.98 -3.41 -3.96
C VAL A 78 -8.67 -4.78 -3.90
N PRO A 79 -8.02 -5.87 -4.33
CA PRO A 79 -8.57 -7.22 -4.18
C PRO A 79 -8.77 -7.57 -2.69
N ALA A 80 -9.86 -8.25 -2.34
CA ALA A 80 -10.08 -8.69 -0.95
C ALA A 80 -8.97 -9.62 -0.41
N GLY A 81 -8.26 -10.32 -1.31
CA GLY A 81 -7.07 -11.11 -1.01
C GLY A 81 -5.96 -10.31 -0.32
N TYR A 82 -5.88 -8.99 -0.57
CA TYR A 82 -4.90 -8.09 0.03
C TYR A 82 -4.82 -8.20 1.56
N PHE A 83 -5.95 -8.45 2.23
CA PHE A 83 -6.02 -8.51 3.69
C PHE A 83 -5.82 -9.90 4.29
N VAL A 84 -5.76 -10.95 3.47
CA VAL A 84 -5.85 -12.36 3.93
C VAL A 84 -4.78 -13.26 3.34
N ASP A 85 -4.19 -12.90 2.22
CA ASP A 85 -3.15 -13.66 1.52
C ASP A 85 -1.89 -12.81 1.44
N SER A 86 -0.79 -13.28 2.04
CA SER A 86 0.46 -12.53 2.13
C SER A 86 1.03 -12.23 0.74
N ALA A 87 1.00 -13.19 -0.18
CA ALA A 87 1.51 -12.99 -1.53
C ALA A 87 0.69 -11.96 -2.33
N ALA A 88 -0.63 -11.90 -2.14
CA ALA A 88 -1.48 -10.85 -2.71
C ALA A 88 -1.20 -9.50 -2.04
N ALA A 89 -0.99 -9.48 -0.72
CA ALA A 89 -0.65 -8.29 0.04
C ALA A 89 0.67 -7.66 -0.45
N GLU A 90 1.71 -8.48 -0.65
CA GLU A 90 3.01 -8.05 -1.18
C GLU A 90 2.86 -7.41 -2.56
N ARG A 91 2.26 -8.13 -3.52
CA ARG A 91 2.10 -7.64 -4.90
C ARG A 91 1.33 -6.33 -4.97
N THR A 92 0.16 -6.26 -4.33
CA THR A 92 -0.67 -5.04 -4.35
C THR A 92 0.01 -3.89 -3.61
N ARG A 93 0.75 -4.16 -2.52
CA ARG A 93 1.51 -3.11 -1.82
C ARG A 93 2.61 -2.54 -2.70
N ALA A 94 3.38 -3.39 -3.38
CA ALA A 94 4.42 -2.96 -4.31
C ALA A 94 3.87 -2.07 -5.44
N GLU A 95 2.72 -2.42 -6.02
CA GLU A 95 2.04 -1.59 -7.03
C GLU A 95 1.63 -0.23 -6.49
N ILE A 96 1.03 -0.20 -5.29
CA ILE A 96 0.63 1.05 -4.63
C ILE A 96 1.85 1.92 -4.32
N ASP A 97 2.93 1.33 -3.80
CA ASP A 97 4.15 2.04 -3.43
C ASP A 97 4.85 2.63 -4.66
N LEU A 98 4.88 1.91 -5.78
CA LEU A 98 5.36 2.43 -7.05
C LEU A 98 4.55 3.67 -7.49
N LEU A 99 3.22 3.56 -7.47
CA LEU A 99 2.35 4.68 -7.84
C LEU A 99 2.51 5.87 -6.87
N ALA A 100 2.68 5.61 -5.58
CA ALA A 100 2.94 6.63 -4.57
C ALA A 100 4.28 7.33 -4.81
N ALA A 101 5.37 6.59 -5.04
CA ALA A 101 6.69 7.14 -5.36
C ALA A 101 6.66 7.96 -6.65
N MET A 102 5.91 7.53 -7.66
CA MET A 102 5.71 8.27 -8.91
C MET A 102 4.93 9.58 -8.74
N ARG A 103 4.38 9.90 -7.56
CA ARG A 103 3.79 11.22 -7.28
C ARG A 103 4.86 12.30 -7.09
N ASP A 104 6.07 11.92 -6.67
CA ASP A 104 7.18 12.85 -6.50
C ASP A 104 7.75 13.32 -7.86
N GLN A 105 7.94 14.63 -8.00
CA GLN A 105 8.44 15.23 -9.24
C GLN A 105 9.90 14.84 -9.54
N GLY A 106 10.73 14.72 -8.50
CA GLY A 106 12.13 14.31 -8.60
C GLY A 106 12.24 12.86 -9.06
N VAL A 107 11.47 11.96 -8.44
CA VAL A 107 11.41 10.54 -8.82
C VAL A 107 10.98 10.38 -10.28
N ARG A 108 9.90 11.05 -10.71
CA ARG A 108 9.47 11.02 -12.13
C ARG A 108 10.56 11.52 -13.08
N LYS A 109 11.28 12.57 -12.70
CA LYS A 109 12.33 13.19 -13.51
C LYS A 109 13.53 12.25 -13.70
N VAL A 110 13.83 11.41 -12.71
CA VAL A 110 14.85 10.34 -12.81
C VAL A 110 14.35 9.21 -13.70
N ALA A 111 13.13 8.70 -13.47
CA ALA A 111 12.55 7.62 -14.27
C ALA A 111 12.51 7.96 -15.76
N LEU A 112 12.07 9.17 -16.12
CA LEU A 112 12.05 9.63 -17.52
C LEU A 112 13.44 9.71 -18.17
N ARG A 113 14.50 9.94 -17.40
CA ARG A 113 15.90 9.95 -17.90
C ARG A 113 16.49 8.55 -18.01
N ALA A 114 16.08 7.66 -17.13
CA ALA A 114 16.51 6.27 -17.14
C ALA A 114 15.85 5.48 -18.29
N ASN A 115 14.72 5.96 -18.81
CA ASN A 115 14.03 5.33 -19.93
C ASN A 115 14.93 5.18 -21.17
N GLY A 116 15.04 3.96 -21.68
CA GLY A 116 15.87 3.62 -22.85
C GLY A 116 17.34 3.33 -22.54
N LEU A 117 17.76 3.38 -21.28
CA LEU A 117 19.08 2.89 -20.87
C LEU A 117 19.17 1.36 -21.01
N SER A 118 20.39 0.87 -21.24
CA SER A 118 20.67 -0.57 -21.19
C SER A 118 20.51 -1.11 -19.77
N VAL A 119 20.25 -2.42 -19.65
CA VAL A 119 20.16 -3.11 -18.36
C VAL A 119 21.42 -2.87 -17.50
N ASP A 120 22.61 -2.91 -18.11
CA ASP A 120 23.87 -2.64 -17.39
C ASP A 120 23.95 -1.21 -16.86
N SER A 121 23.46 -0.24 -17.64
CA SER A 121 23.41 1.17 -17.21
C SER A 121 22.40 1.38 -16.09
N LEU A 122 21.27 0.69 -16.12
CA LEU A 122 20.29 0.70 -15.03
C LEU A 122 20.86 0.08 -13.75
N LYS A 123 21.64 -1.02 -13.84
CA LYS A 123 22.35 -1.62 -12.69
C LYS A 123 23.37 -0.66 -12.07
N MET A 124 24.12 0.07 -12.90
CA MET A 124 25.04 1.10 -12.42
C MET A 124 24.29 2.24 -11.71
N LEU A 125 23.19 2.72 -12.29
CA LEU A 125 22.36 3.75 -11.67
C LEU A 125 21.77 3.28 -10.32
N SER A 126 21.27 2.04 -10.26
CA SER A 126 20.77 1.42 -9.03
C SER A 126 21.82 1.43 -7.93
N THR A 127 23.06 1.05 -8.25
CA THR A 127 24.18 1.11 -7.30
C THR A 127 24.39 2.52 -6.75
N VAL A 128 24.35 3.55 -7.60
CA VAL A 128 24.50 4.95 -7.16
C VAL A 128 23.37 5.38 -6.24
N ILE A 129 22.12 5.01 -6.57
CA ILE A 129 20.93 5.28 -5.73
C ILE A 129 21.09 4.64 -4.36
N GLU A 130 21.49 3.37 -4.29
CA GLU A 130 21.68 2.67 -3.03
C GLU A 130 22.78 3.30 -2.15
N GLN A 131 23.86 3.80 -2.74
CA GLN A 131 24.88 4.53 -1.99
C GLN A 131 24.36 5.87 -1.46
N ALA A 132 23.61 6.63 -2.27
CA ALA A 132 23.00 7.88 -1.83
C ALA A 132 22.04 7.65 -0.65
N ARG A 133 21.20 6.63 -0.73
CA ARG A 133 20.30 6.22 0.37
C ARG A 133 21.06 5.93 1.65
N LYS A 134 22.15 5.15 1.58
CA LYS A 134 23.01 4.85 2.74
C LYS A 134 23.61 6.11 3.36
N LEU A 135 24.09 7.05 2.54
CA LEU A 135 24.66 8.32 3.02
C LEU A 135 23.61 9.20 3.73
N GLU A 136 22.35 9.12 3.31
CA GLU A 136 21.23 9.83 3.93
C GLU A 136 20.64 9.09 5.14
N GLY A 137 21.18 7.93 5.51
CA GLY A 137 20.64 7.10 6.59
C GLY A 137 19.33 6.40 6.25
N LEU A 138 18.96 6.35 4.97
CA LEU A 138 17.78 5.65 4.45
C LEU A 138 18.13 4.18 4.21
N THR A 139 18.31 3.40 5.29
CA THR A 139 18.46 1.95 5.16
C THR A 139 17.14 1.34 4.70
N THR A 140 17.20 0.46 3.73
CA THR A 140 16.06 -0.31 3.22
C THR A 140 15.55 -1.19 4.36
N ASP A 141 14.42 -0.83 4.98
CA ASP A 141 13.62 -1.79 5.73
C ASP A 141 13.00 -2.75 4.70
N ASP A 142 13.68 -3.88 4.48
CA ASP A 142 13.28 -5.22 3.97
C ASP A 142 11.97 -5.41 3.17
N SER A 143 11.52 -4.45 2.37
CA SER A 143 10.27 -4.58 1.59
C SER A 143 10.37 -4.17 0.12
N ALA A 144 11.49 -3.56 -0.29
CA ALA A 144 11.69 -3.12 -1.68
C ALA A 144 12.69 -4.00 -2.46
N GLN A 145 13.30 -5.02 -1.84
CA GLN A 145 14.28 -5.89 -2.50
C GLN A 145 13.66 -7.01 -3.34
N ASP A 146 12.36 -7.30 -3.20
CA ASP A 146 11.69 -8.41 -3.89
C ASP A 146 10.98 -8.02 -5.20
N LEU A 147 11.30 -6.84 -5.77
CA LEU A 147 10.91 -6.51 -7.13
C LEU A 147 11.82 -7.21 -8.15
N ASP A 148 11.87 -8.55 -8.09
CA ASP A 148 12.29 -9.37 -9.22
C ASP A 148 11.18 -9.30 -10.28
N LEU A 149 11.22 -8.23 -11.08
CA LEU A 149 10.45 -8.09 -12.31
C LEU A 149 11.13 -8.88 -13.43
N ASP A 150 11.36 -10.16 -13.22
CA ASP A 150 11.77 -11.11 -14.27
C ASP A 150 10.60 -12.07 -14.50
N ASP A 151 9.74 -11.71 -15.46
CA ASP A 151 8.86 -12.62 -16.21
C ASP A 151 8.93 -12.23 -17.70
#